data_AF-A0A9E6ELU5-F1
#
_entry.id   AF-A0A9E6ELU5-F1
#
_cell.length_a   1.000
_cell.length_b   1.000
_cell.length_c   1.000
_cell.angle_alpha   90.00
_cell.angle_beta   90.00
_cell.angle_gamma   90.00
#
_symmetry.space_group_name_H-M   'P 1'
#
loop_
_entity.id
_entity.type
_entity.pdbx_description
1 polymer ?
#
loop_
_entity_poly.entity_id
_entity_poly.type
_entity_poly.pdbx_seq_one_letter_code
_entity_poly.pdbx_strand_id
1 'polypeptide(L)'
;MRGPLATANVVVNLYKQDWMPLDQVRIVMNGTVVSTIAPSSLTQSTTDDRLFSGTFPVALPTTGTGAWIVVEAGVALDQTGPYKAGTPWYEIMRGIYPIAVTNPIFIDVTGTGYTHP
;
A
#
# COMPACT_ATOMS: atom_id res chain seq x y z
N MET A 1 -18.78 -0.20 -24.82
CA MET A 1 -18.82 0.98 -23.92
C MET A 1 -18.47 0.49 -22.52
N ARG A 2 -17.45 1.05 -21.87
CA ARG A 2 -17.02 0.65 -20.51
C ARG A 2 -18.02 1.25 -19.52
N GLY A 3 -18.68 0.42 -18.69
CA GLY A 3 -19.65 0.89 -17.69
C GLY A 3 -19.03 1.84 -16.67
N PRO A 4 -19.84 2.59 -15.90
CA PRO A 4 -19.34 3.52 -14.89
C PRO A 4 -18.38 2.81 -13.93
N LEU A 5 -17.26 3.45 -13.61
CA LEU A 5 -16.26 2.91 -12.68
C LEU A 5 -16.78 3.05 -11.25
N ALA A 6 -16.97 1.93 -10.55
CA ALA A 6 -17.14 1.97 -9.10
C ALA A 6 -15.81 2.41 -8.48
N THR A 7 -15.86 3.28 -7.47
CA THR A 7 -14.67 3.80 -6.80
C THR A 7 -14.76 3.50 -5.31
N ALA A 8 -13.69 2.96 -4.73
CA ALA A 8 -13.50 2.86 -3.29
C ALA A 8 -12.53 3.93 -2.81
N ASN A 9 -12.81 4.56 -1.67
CA ASN A 9 -11.86 5.43 -1.00
C ASN A 9 -11.12 4.61 0.06
N VAL A 10 -9.84 4.34 -0.17
CA VAL A 10 -8.99 3.63 0.78
C VAL A 10 -8.37 4.64 1.73
N VAL A 11 -8.78 4.59 2.99
CA VAL A 11 -8.17 5.38 4.07
C VAL A 11 -6.99 4.59 4.64
N VAL A 12 -5.80 5.15 4.51
CA VAL A 12 -4.56 4.60 5.06
C VAL A 12 -4.25 5.36 6.35
N ASN A 13 -4.13 4.62 7.45
CA ASN A 13 -3.53 5.10 8.69
C ASN A 13 -2.32 4.22 8.96
N LEU A 14 -1.14 4.82 8.90
CA LEU A 14 0.13 4.12 8.97
C LEU A 14 0.92 4.63 10.17
N TYR A 15 1.52 3.69 10.88
CA TYR A 15 2.47 3.95 11.94
C TYR A 15 3.80 3.29 11.59
N LYS A 16 4.89 4.05 11.63
CA LYS A 16 6.24 3.53 11.40
C LYS A 16 7.16 3.87 12.56
N GLN A 17 8.06 2.97 12.93
CA GLN A 17 9.15 3.35 13.84
C GLN A 17 10.16 4.26 13.13
N ASP A 18 10.89 5.08 13.89
CA ASP A 18 11.85 6.06 13.33
C ASP A 18 12.94 5.41 12.49
N TRP A 19 13.37 4.23 12.94
CA TRP A 19 14.39 3.42 12.29
C TRP A 19 13.85 2.57 11.13
N MET A 20 12.53 2.52 10.92
CA MET A 20 11.93 1.79 9.80
C MET A 20 11.79 2.69 8.56
N PRO A 21 12.24 2.22 7.39
CA PRO A 21 12.06 2.96 6.17
C PRO A 21 10.61 2.95 5.69
N LEU A 22 10.22 4.08 5.13
CA LEU A 22 8.98 4.26 4.40
C LEU A 22 9.31 5.10 3.17
N ASP A 23 9.57 4.43 2.05
CA ASP A 23 9.85 5.10 0.78
C ASP A 23 8.64 5.13 -0.14
N GLN A 24 7.71 4.18 0.02
CA GLN A 24 6.43 4.19 -0.68
C GLN A 24 5.36 3.37 0.04
N VAL A 25 4.11 3.76 -0.20
CA VAL A 25 2.92 2.95 0.07
C VAL A 25 2.35 2.49 -1.26
N ARG A 26 1.90 1.24 -1.35
CA ARG A 26 1.29 0.68 -2.56
C ARG A 26 -0.08 0.15 -2.23
N ILE A 27 -1.03 0.42 -3.11
CA ILE A 27 -2.32 -0.27 -3.12
C ILE A 27 -2.23 -1.33 -4.19
N VAL A 28 -2.36 -2.59 -3.77
CA VAL A 28 -2.30 -3.76 -4.65
C VAL A 28 -3.69 -4.35 -4.74
N MET A 29 -4.15 -4.57 -5.96
CA MET A 29 -5.43 -5.20 -6.25
C MET A 29 -5.21 -6.42 -7.13
N ASN A 30 -5.75 -7.56 -6.71
CA ASN A 30 -5.62 -8.82 -7.45
C ASN A 30 -4.16 -9.13 -7.87
N GLY A 31 -3.20 -8.85 -6.98
CA GLY A 31 -1.77 -9.07 -7.20
C GLY A 31 -1.07 -8.01 -8.06
N THR A 32 -1.77 -6.97 -8.53
CA THR A 32 -1.19 -5.89 -9.34
C THR A 32 -1.19 -4.57 -8.56
N VAL A 33 -0.08 -3.83 -8.62
CA VAL A 33 -0.02 -2.46 -8.04
C VAL A 33 -0.93 -1.54 -8.86
N VAL A 34 -1.98 -1.02 -8.22
CA VAL A 34 -2.92 -0.06 -8.84
C VAL A 34 -2.66 1.38 -8.45
N SER A 35 -1.94 1.60 -7.35
CA SER A 35 -1.48 2.92 -6.93
C SER A 35 -0.14 2.83 -6.20
N THR A 36 0.76 3.76 -6.51
CA THR A 36 2.01 3.96 -5.79
C THR A 36 2.00 5.37 -5.20
N ILE A 37 2.14 5.46 -3.89
CA ILE A 37 1.96 6.67 -3.10
C ILE A 37 3.31 7.02 -2.48
N ALA A 38 3.81 8.21 -2.80
CA ALA A 38 5.00 8.75 -2.17
C ALA A 38 4.70 9.16 -0.71
N PRO A 39 5.65 9.03 0.23
CA PRO A 39 5.47 9.45 1.62
C PRO A 39 5.11 10.93 1.74
N SER A 40 5.59 11.77 0.82
CA SER A 40 5.26 13.20 0.75
C SER A 40 3.79 13.49 0.39
N SER A 41 3.05 12.49 -0.10
CA SER A 41 1.62 12.58 -0.39
C SER A 41 0.76 12.17 0.82
N LEU A 42 1.37 11.70 1.91
CA LEU A 42 0.71 11.43 3.17
C LEU A 42 0.77 12.66 4.06
N THR A 43 -0.25 12.84 4.87
CA THR A 43 -0.26 13.82 5.96
C THR A 43 0.42 13.21 7.17
N GLN A 44 1.58 13.73 7.55
CA GLN A 44 2.21 13.39 8.83
C GLN A 44 1.47 14.07 9.98
N SER A 45 1.27 13.35 11.08
CA SER A 45 0.64 13.93 12.28
C SER A 45 1.54 15.01 12.90
N THR A 46 0.91 16.07 13.44
CA THR A 46 1.60 17.14 14.15
C THR A 46 1.92 16.80 15.61
N THR A 47 1.35 15.71 16.13
CA THR A 47 1.52 15.26 17.52
C THR A 47 2.37 14.00 17.67
N ASP A 48 2.55 13.24 16.60
CA ASP A 48 3.41 12.04 16.55
C ASP A 48 3.97 11.89 15.13
N ASP A 49 5.26 12.14 14.95
CA ASP A 49 5.95 12.11 13.66
C ASP A 49 6.05 10.70 13.04
N ARG A 50 5.65 9.67 13.79
CA ARG A 50 5.56 8.28 13.32
C ARG A 50 4.24 7.96 12.64
N LEU A 51 3.22 8.81 12.82
CA LEU A 51 1.88 8.62 12.27
C LEU A 51 1.71 9.37 10.95
N PHE A 52 1.21 8.65 9.94
CA PHE A 52 0.93 9.14 8.60
C PHE A 52 -0.48 8.73 8.20
N SER A 53 -1.18 9.59 7.47
CA SER A 53 -2.51 9.26 6.95
C SER A 53 -2.75 9.79 5.54
N GLY A 54 -3.71 9.19 4.85
CA GLY A 54 -4.15 9.64 3.54
C GLY A 54 -5.38 8.89 3.07
N THR A 55 -6.13 9.50 2.16
CA THR A 55 -7.30 8.88 1.54
C THR A 55 -7.07 8.85 0.03
N PHE A 56 -7.13 7.65 -0.55
CA PHE A 56 -6.80 7.43 -1.95
C PHE A 56 -7.97 6.80 -2.68
N PRO A 57 -8.45 7.41 -3.78
CA PRO A 57 -9.46 6.80 -4.62
C PRO A 57 -8.85 5.63 -5.39
N VAL A 58 -9.56 4.51 -5.40
CA VAL A 58 -9.17 3.30 -6.12
C VAL A 58 -10.32 2.90 -7.03
N ALA A 59 -10.03 2.87 -8.33
CA ALA A 59 -10.99 2.39 -9.32
C ALA A 59 -11.14 0.87 -9.17
N LEU A 60 -12.37 0.42 -8.95
CA LEU A 60 -12.69 -0.98 -8.80
C LEU A 60 -13.11 -1.59 -10.15
N PRO A 61 -12.78 -2.87 -10.40
CA PRO A 61 -13.28 -3.57 -11.58
C PRO A 61 -14.80 -3.69 -11.49
N THR A 62 -15.48 -3.30 -12.57
CA THR A 62 -16.94 -3.37 -12.69
C THR A 62 -17.40 -4.53 -13.57
N THR A 63 -16.46 -5.39 -13.97
CA THR A 63 -16.68 -6.61 -14.76
C THR A 63 -15.77 -7.70 -14.23
N GLY A 64 -16.24 -8.95 -14.24
CA GLY A 64 -15.47 -10.10 -13.76
C GLY A 64 -15.80 -10.49 -12.31
N THR A 65 -14.90 -11.26 -11.70
CA THR A 65 -15.01 -11.71 -10.30
C THR A 65 -14.68 -10.56 -9.34
N GLY A 66 -15.12 -10.67 -8.08
CA GLY A 66 -14.80 -9.70 -7.03
C GLY A 66 -13.29 -9.45 -6.91
N ALA A 67 -12.92 -8.29 -6.38
CA ALA A 67 -11.53 -7.90 -6.17
C ALA A 67 -11.09 -8.13 -4.73
N TRP A 68 -9.80 -8.28 -4.50
CA TRP A 68 -9.20 -8.07 -3.18
C TRP A 68 -8.16 -6.96 -3.26
N ILE A 69 -8.06 -6.21 -2.17
CA ILE A 69 -7.07 -5.15 -2.00
C ILE A 69 -6.19 -5.46 -0.79
N VAL A 70 -4.87 -5.25 -0.93
CA VAL A 70 -3.96 -5.08 0.20
C VAL A 70 -3.26 -3.73 0.07
N VAL A 71 -2.89 -3.16 1.21
CA VAL A 71 -1.99 -2.00 1.26
C VAL A 71 -0.64 -2.47 1.76
N GLU A 72 0.39 -2.14 1.01
CA GLU A 72 1.79 -2.40 1.35
C GLU A 72 2.51 -1.10 1.68
N ALA A 73 3.42 -1.11 2.64
CA ALA A 73 4.24 0.05 2.96
C ALA A 73 5.66 -0.36 3.31
N GLY A 74 6.65 0.31 2.73
CA GLY A 74 8.05 -0.01 2.97
C GLY A 74 8.96 0.61 1.92
N VAL A 75 10.00 -0.13 1.53
CA VAL A 75 10.95 0.32 0.51
C VAL A 75 10.36 0.31 -0.90
N ALA A 76 11.09 0.94 -1.82
CA ALA A 76 10.78 0.90 -3.25
C ALA A 76 10.85 -0.53 -3.82
N LEU A 77 9.97 -0.89 -4.77
CA LEU A 77 9.91 -2.24 -5.34
C LEU A 77 11.13 -2.58 -6.20
N ASP A 78 11.72 -1.54 -6.79
CA ASP A 78 12.96 -1.60 -7.56
C ASP A 78 14.21 -1.45 -6.68
N GLN A 79 14.06 -1.40 -5.35
CA GLN A 79 15.19 -1.41 -4.43
C GLN A 79 15.97 -2.71 -4.62
N THR A 80 17.24 -2.54 -4.97
CA THR A 80 18.22 -3.63 -5.07
C THR A 80 19.43 -3.33 -4.20
N GLY A 81 20.13 -4.37 -3.75
CA GLY A 81 21.30 -4.22 -2.87
C GLY A 81 20.98 -3.66 -1.47
N PRO A 82 22.00 -3.29 -0.68
CA PRO A 82 21.77 -2.81 0.68
C PRO A 82 20.88 -1.57 0.73
N TYR A 83 19.85 -1.61 1.58
CA TYR A 83 19.00 -0.45 1.82
C TYR A 83 19.79 0.66 2.54
N LYS A 84 19.84 1.86 1.94
CA LYS A 84 20.46 3.12 2.43
C LYS A 84 21.53 2.93 3.52
N ALA A 85 22.79 2.79 3.11
CA ALA A 85 23.93 2.68 4.01
C ALA A 85 23.98 3.86 5.00
N GLY A 86 24.33 3.58 6.27
CA GLY A 86 24.40 4.57 7.34
C GLY A 86 23.06 4.93 8.00
N THR A 87 21.98 4.23 7.66
CA THR A 87 20.70 4.31 8.41
C THR A 87 20.67 3.29 9.56
N PRO A 88 19.92 3.55 10.64
CA PRO A 88 19.72 2.57 11.70
C PRO A 88 19.20 1.22 11.18
N TRP A 89 18.32 1.23 10.17
CA TRP A 89 17.86 -0.01 9.51
C TRP A 89 19.02 -0.81 8.92
N TYR A 90 19.92 -0.15 8.19
CA TYR A 90 21.08 -0.79 7.57
C TYR A 90 22.02 -1.45 8.58
N GLU A 91 22.17 -0.85 9.77
CA GLU A 91 23.03 -1.38 10.82
C GLU A 91 22.47 -2.67 11.43
N ILE A 92 21.14 -2.79 11.54
CA ILE A 92 20.46 -3.89 12.21
C ILE A 92 20.07 -5.01 11.23
N MET A 93 19.59 -4.68 10.03
CA MET A 93 18.93 -5.61 9.09
C MET A 93 19.55 -5.54 7.69
N ARG A 94 20.79 -6.03 7.54
CA ARG A 94 21.52 -6.00 6.25
C ARG A 94 20.86 -6.91 5.22
N GLY A 95 20.50 -6.32 4.07
CA GLY A 95 19.98 -7.06 2.92
C GLY A 95 18.51 -7.50 3.05
N ILE A 96 17.81 -7.07 4.10
CA ILE A 96 16.38 -7.30 4.29
C ILE A 96 15.64 -5.98 4.05
N TYR A 97 14.57 -6.06 3.28
CA TYR A 97 13.67 -4.95 3.01
C TYR A 97 12.40 -5.11 3.83
N PRO A 98 12.09 -4.21 4.77
CA PRO A 98 10.86 -4.28 5.50
C PRO A 98 9.70 -3.90 4.59
N ILE A 99 8.63 -4.67 4.74
CA ILE A 99 7.36 -4.40 4.12
C ILE A 99 6.26 -4.73 5.14
N ALA A 100 5.43 -3.76 5.44
CA ALA A 100 4.17 -3.97 6.14
C ALA A 100 3.10 -4.25 5.08
N VAL A 101 2.24 -5.23 5.32
CA VAL A 101 1.13 -5.60 4.43
C VAL A 101 -0.13 -5.77 5.27
N THR A 102 -1.24 -5.19 4.82
CA THR A 102 -2.55 -5.43 5.46
C THR A 102 -3.08 -6.82 5.12
N ASN A 103 -4.04 -7.31 5.92
CA ASN A 103 -4.86 -8.42 5.45
C ASN A 103 -5.61 -8.03 4.16
N PRO A 104 -5.89 -8.99 3.25
CA PRO A 104 -6.68 -8.73 2.06
C PRO A 104 -8.12 -8.34 2.44
N ILE A 105 -8.61 -7.29 1.79
CA ILE A 105 -10.00 -6.82 1.89
C ILE A 105 -10.72 -7.21 0.61
N PHE A 106 -11.72 -8.08 0.72
CA PHE A 106 -12.52 -8.53 -0.41
C PHE A 106 -13.65 -7.55 -0.73
N ILE A 107 -13.86 -7.31 -2.02
CA ILE A 107 -14.82 -6.35 -2.55
C ILE A 107 -15.59 -7.04 -3.67
N ASP A 108 -16.90 -7.17 -3.50
CA ASP A 108 -17.81 -7.66 -4.53
C ASP A 108 -18.62 -6.51 -5.11
N VAL A 109 -18.14 -5.96 -6.23
CA VAL A 109 -18.81 -4.84 -6.94
C VAL A 109 -19.88 -5.34 -7.89
N THR A 110 -19.69 -6.54 -8.43
CA THR A 110 -20.52 -7.12 -9.49
C THR A 110 -21.66 -7.98 -8.93
N GLY A 111 -21.66 -8.29 -7.63
CA GLY A 111 -22.63 -9.17 -7.00
C GLY A 111 -22.39 -10.66 -7.32
N THR A 112 -21.23 -11.00 -7.87
CA THR A 112 -20.88 -12.37 -8.26
C THR A 112 -20.07 -13.10 -7.20
N GLY A 113 -19.75 -12.44 -6.08
CA GLY A 113 -18.82 -12.90 -5.07
C GLY A 113 -17.35 -12.81 -5.50
N TYR A 114 -16.47 -13.25 -4.60
CA TYR A 114 -15.06 -13.48 -4.90
C TYR A 114 -14.86 -14.95 -5.33
N THR A 115 -14.13 -15.16 -6.42
CA THR A 115 -13.65 -16.48 -6.84
C THR A 115 -12.12 -16.42 -6.90
N HIS A 116 -11.45 -17.29 -6.15
CA HIS A 116 -9.98 -17.35 -6.17
C HIS A 116 -9.49 -17.75 -7.58
N PRO A 117 -8.42 -17.13 -8.11
CA PRO A 117 -7.84 -17.52 -9.40
C PRO A 117 -7.29 -18.95 -9.41
#